data_AF-A0A554WAY8-F1
#
_entry.id   AF-A0A554WAY8-F1
#
_cell.length_a   1.000
_cell.length_b   1.000
_cell.length_c   1.000
_cell.angle_alpha   90.00
_cell.angle_beta   90.00
_cell.angle_gamma   90.00
#
_symmetry.space_group_name_H-M   'P 1'
#
loop_
_entity.id
_entity.type
_entity.pdbx_description
1 polymer ?
#
loop_
_entity_poly.entity_id
_entity_poly.type
_entity_poly.pdbx_seq_one_letter_code
_entity_poly.pdbx_strand_id
1 'polypeptide(L)'
;MTARELLTRCAAAGITLAAEAGRLRVAGPAEAVRELTPLLREHRDELLVLLAGSSAAPALTGGAPDPGVPADRTCAACAHRTSAGTCARPVEAGLAAHFAIRWPPAGHAAVCKAFERQQLAAHGSGTQTHPFETARRNWTPATAKELAAMEQRHRRAVVLGLDPQQADLASDVLHWRDRTGDDRRLCLECRSLRVGTTSRWHCAALHLPLAQQLVTQPHRCETFQDLQEERHGD
;
A
#
# COMPACT_ATOMS: atom_id res chain seq x y z
N MET A 1 -36.46 21.79 5.54
CA MET A 1 -36.08 20.50 6.17
C MET A 1 -34.62 20.65 6.57
N THR A 2 -34.24 20.37 7.82
CA THR A 2 -32.87 20.60 8.29
C THR A 2 -31.94 19.43 7.91
N ALA A 3 -30.63 19.67 7.85
CA ALA A 3 -29.65 18.62 7.57
C ALA A 3 -29.70 17.44 8.57
N ARG A 4 -30.10 17.71 9.82
CA ARG A 4 -30.25 16.69 10.88
C ARG A 4 -31.53 15.84 10.70
N GLU A 5 -32.63 16.46 10.28
CA GLU A 5 -33.85 15.74 9.89
C GLU A 5 -33.62 14.88 8.65
N LEU A 6 -32.84 15.39 7.69
CA LEU A 6 -32.45 14.65 6.49
C LEU A 6 -31.60 13.41 6.82
N LEU A 7 -30.65 13.50 7.76
CA LEU A 7 -29.89 12.33 8.25
C LEU A 7 -30.82 11.25 8.83
N THR A 8 -31.81 11.66 9.63
CA THR A 8 -32.78 10.74 10.25
C THR A 8 -33.65 10.08 9.18
N ARG A 9 -34.09 10.83 8.18
CA ARG A 9 -34.90 10.32 7.06
C ARG A 9 -34.10 9.40 6.15
N CYS A 10 -32.81 9.70 5.90
CA CYS A 10 -31.91 8.80 5.16
C CYS A 10 -31.72 7.47 5.88
N ALA A 11 -31.47 7.49 7.20
CA ALA A 11 -31.34 6.27 7.98
C ALA A 11 -32.63 5.42 7.95
N ALA A 12 -33.80 6.06 8.08
CA ALA A 12 -35.10 5.37 7.98
C ALA A 12 -35.37 4.76 6.59
N ALA A 13 -34.85 5.38 5.53
CA ALA A 13 -34.94 4.89 4.16
C ALA A 13 -33.84 3.86 3.79
N GLY A 14 -33.02 3.43 4.76
CA GLY A 14 -31.91 2.50 4.53
C GLY A 14 -30.73 3.09 3.75
N ILE A 15 -30.63 4.43 3.72
CA ILE A 15 -29.54 5.16 3.06
C ILE A 15 -28.47 5.49 4.10
N THR A 16 -27.26 5.06 3.80
CA THR A 16 -26.05 5.36 4.56
C THR A 16 -25.33 6.55 3.92
N LEU A 17 -25.02 7.55 4.75
CA LEU A 17 -24.25 8.74 4.36
C LEU A 17 -22.89 8.72 5.07
N ALA A 18 -21.81 8.92 4.32
CA ALA A 18 -20.46 9.00 4.87
C ALA A 18 -19.70 10.19 4.28
N ALA A 19 -18.90 10.85 5.11
CA ALA A 19 -17.99 11.90 4.66
C ALA A 19 -16.60 11.30 4.38
N GLU A 20 -16.17 11.32 3.12
CA GLU A 20 -14.82 10.89 2.71
C GLU A 20 -14.12 12.00 1.93
N ALA A 21 -13.00 12.49 2.44
CA ALA A 21 -12.15 13.49 1.75
C ALA A 21 -12.92 14.71 1.19
N GLY A 22 -13.89 15.24 1.96
CA GLY A 22 -14.71 16.38 1.56
C GLY A 22 -15.82 16.04 0.54
N ARG A 23 -16.08 14.76 0.31
CA ARG A 23 -17.16 14.26 -0.55
C ARG A 23 -18.17 13.48 0.29
N LEU A 24 -19.45 13.68 -0.03
CA LEU A 24 -20.54 12.94 0.59
C LEU A 24 -20.74 11.65 -0.21
N ARG A 25 -20.44 10.51 0.38
CA ARG A 25 -20.82 9.20 -0.14
C ARG A 25 -22.23 8.85 0.29
N VAL A 26 -23.02 8.39 -0.67
CA VAL A 26 -24.40 7.97 -0.48
C VAL A 26 -24.51 6.53 -0.96
N ALA A 27 -24.92 5.63 -0.07
CA ALA A 27 -25.14 4.22 -0.39
C ALA A 27 -26.51 3.79 0.12
N GLY A 28 -27.30 3.10 -0.69
CA GLY A 28 -28.64 2.67 -0.30
C GLY A 28 -29.49 2.24 -1.50
N PRO A 29 -30.78 1.95 -1.27
CA PRO A 29 -31.71 1.55 -2.33
C PRO A 29 -31.80 2.64 -3.41
N ALA A 30 -31.64 2.25 -4.69
CA ALA A 30 -31.54 3.20 -5.81
C ALA A 30 -32.77 4.11 -5.97
N GLU A 31 -33.95 3.64 -5.58
CA GLU A 31 -35.20 4.42 -5.61
C GLU A 31 -35.22 5.52 -4.54
N ALA A 32 -34.90 5.16 -3.29
CA ALA A 32 -34.81 6.10 -2.17
C ALA A 32 -33.66 7.11 -2.34
N VAL A 33 -32.53 6.68 -2.91
CA VAL A 33 -31.41 7.59 -3.23
C VAL A 33 -31.83 8.61 -4.29
N ARG A 34 -32.55 8.19 -5.35
CA ARG A 34 -33.02 9.11 -6.40
C ARG A 34 -34.00 10.15 -5.85
N GLU A 35 -34.92 9.75 -4.98
CA GLU A 35 -35.90 10.65 -4.34
C GLU A 35 -35.22 11.72 -3.47
N LEU A 36 -34.19 11.33 -2.70
CA LEU A 36 -33.54 12.21 -1.72
C LEU A 36 -32.30 12.95 -2.26
N THR A 37 -31.80 12.59 -3.44
CA THR A 37 -30.66 13.24 -4.10
C THR A 37 -30.75 14.78 -4.20
N PRO A 38 -31.88 15.41 -4.61
CA PRO A 38 -31.94 16.87 -4.68
C PRO A 38 -31.74 17.53 -3.31
N LEU A 39 -32.31 16.94 -2.25
CA LEU A 39 -32.22 17.44 -0.88
C LEU A 39 -30.82 17.20 -0.27
N LEU A 40 -30.16 16.10 -0.65
CA LEU A 40 -28.76 15.82 -0.26
C LEU A 40 -27.76 16.79 -0.90
N ARG A 41 -28.05 17.29 -2.11
CA ARG A 41 -27.21 18.28 -2.79
C ARG A 41 -27.37 19.67 -2.16
N GLU A 42 -28.59 20.05 -1.80
CA GLU A 42 -28.90 21.32 -1.16
C GLU A 42 -28.21 21.47 0.20
N HIS A 43 -28.19 20.41 1.01
CA HIS A 43 -27.59 20.43 2.36
C HIS A 43 -26.18 19.83 2.45
N ARG A 44 -25.46 19.70 1.32
CA ARG A 44 -24.19 18.95 1.24
C ARG A 44 -23.16 19.43 2.27
N ASP A 45 -22.90 20.72 2.36
CA ASP A 45 -21.81 21.25 3.19
C ASP A 45 -22.15 21.16 4.69
N GLU A 46 -23.41 21.40 5.04
CA GLU A 46 -23.92 21.19 6.40
C GLU A 46 -23.84 19.71 6.83
N LEU A 47 -24.19 18.78 5.92
CA LEU A 47 -24.08 17.35 6.16
C LEU A 47 -22.63 16.90 6.35
N LEU A 48 -21.68 17.46 5.60
CA LEU A 48 -20.25 17.16 5.77
C LEU A 48 -19.74 17.62 7.14
N VAL A 49 -20.14 18.81 7.58
CA VAL A 49 -19.78 19.33 8.92
C VAL A 49 -20.41 18.47 10.02
N LEU A 50 -21.70 18.11 9.88
CA LEU A 50 -22.40 17.28 10.86
C LEU A 50 -21.83 15.86 10.93
N LEU A 51 -21.45 15.25 9.81
CA LEU A 51 -20.85 13.91 9.79
C LEU A 51 -19.40 13.91 10.26
N ALA A 52 -18.65 15.01 10.06
CA ALA A 52 -17.32 15.18 10.63
C ALA A 52 -17.35 15.41 12.16
N GLY A 53 -18.38 16.10 12.67
CA GLY A 53 -18.56 16.38 14.10
C GLY A 53 -19.29 15.28 14.88
N SER A 54 -20.09 14.45 14.21
CA SER A 54 -20.92 13.41 14.84
C SER A 54 -20.27 12.01 14.80
N SER A 55 -18.94 11.95 14.77
CA SER A 55 -18.21 10.74 15.13
C SER A 55 -18.19 10.61 16.66
N ALA A 56 -19.35 10.26 17.22
CA ALA A 56 -19.51 9.95 18.63
C ALA A 56 -20.04 8.51 18.78
N ALA A 57 -19.17 7.63 19.27
CA ALA A 57 -19.54 6.44 20.04
C ALA A 57 -18.88 6.59 21.43
N PRO A 58 -19.48 5.99 22.48
CA PRO A 58 -19.65 6.65 23.77
C PRO A 58 -18.38 6.76 24.60
N ALA A 59 -18.35 7.83 25.40
CA ALA A 59 -17.37 8.14 26.41
C ALA A 59 -17.25 7.01 27.45
N LEU A 60 -16.01 6.61 27.73
CA LEU A 60 -15.61 6.24 29.08
C LEU A 60 -14.46 7.16 29.50
N THR A 61 -14.69 7.74 30.66
CA THR A 61 -13.97 8.77 31.39
C THR A 61 -12.53 8.42 31.72
N GLY A 62 -11.66 9.44 31.69
CA GLY A 62 -10.57 9.57 32.65
C GLY A 62 -9.22 9.98 32.08
N GLY A 63 -8.90 11.27 32.18
CA GLY A 63 -7.54 11.80 32.06
C GLY A 63 -7.41 12.93 31.05
N ALA A 64 -7.42 14.18 31.52
CA ALA A 64 -7.12 15.34 30.70
C ALA A 64 -5.72 15.22 30.08
N PRO A 65 -5.54 15.46 28.77
CA PRO A 65 -4.22 15.49 28.18
C PRO A 65 -3.52 16.82 28.49
N ASP A 66 -2.31 16.67 29.02
CA ASP A 66 -1.28 17.69 29.25
C ASP A 66 -1.07 18.58 28.01
N PRO A 67 -1.01 19.92 28.12
CA PRO A 67 -0.73 20.82 27.01
C PRO A 67 0.75 20.74 26.61
N GLY A 68 1.12 19.67 25.90
CA GLY A 68 2.48 19.48 25.38
C GLY A 68 2.65 18.34 24.39
N VAL A 69 1.60 17.58 24.07
CA VAL A 69 1.71 16.43 23.17
C VAL A 69 1.43 16.85 21.73
N PRO A 70 2.37 16.67 20.77
CA PRO A 70 2.12 16.98 19.38
C PRO A 70 0.99 16.09 18.85
N ALA A 71 -0.09 16.73 18.41
CA ALA A 71 -1.40 16.13 18.10
C ALA A 71 -1.42 15.09 16.97
N ASP A 72 -0.30 14.80 16.30
CA ASP A 72 -0.26 14.00 15.07
C ASP A 72 0.63 12.74 15.17
N ARG A 73 0.69 12.10 16.34
CA ARG A 73 1.28 10.76 16.47
C ARG A 73 0.17 9.71 16.40
N THR A 74 0.10 9.00 15.28
CA THR A 74 -0.77 7.82 15.14
C THR A 74 0.10 6.58 15.01
N CYS A 75 -0.36 5.44 15.55
CA CYS A 75 0.35 4.17 15.36
C CYS A 75 0.47 3.78 13.87
N ALA A 76 -0.37 4.35 12.99
CA ALA A 76 -0.26 4.19 11.55
C ALA A 76 1.03 4.80 10.98
N ALA A 77 1.56 5.85 11.62
CA ALA A 77 2.80 6.53 11.24
C ALA A 77 4.05 5.99 11.96
N CYS A 78 3.95 4.84 12.65
CA CYS A 78 5.05 4.25 13.42
C CYS A 78 5.85 3.25 12.56
N ALA A 79 7.19 3.32 12.61
CA ALA A 79 8.10 2.45 11.87
C ALA A 79 8.00 0.97 12.28
N HIS A 80 7.57 0.72 13.53
CA HIS A 80 7.40 -0.63 14.05
C HIS A 80 6.02 -1.25 13.76
N ARG A 81 5.22 -0.64 12.87
CA ARG A 81 3.95 -1.21 12.43
C ARG A 81 4.19 -2.33 11.42
N THR A 82 3.73 -3.53 11.74
CA THR A 82 3.75 -4.68 10.83
C THR A 82 2.63 -4.58 9.79
N SER A 83 2.75 -5.32 8.69
CA SER A 83 1.69 -5.45 7.66
C SER A 83 0.39 -6.03 8.22
N ALA A 84 0.48 -6.87 9.25
CA ALA A 84 -0.66 -7.39 10.01
C ALA A 84 -1.31 -6.34 10.94
N GLY A 85 -0.81 -5.10 10.95
CA GLY A 85 -1.35 -4.03 11.79
C GLY A 85 -1.04 -4.21 13.28
N THR A 86 0.10 -4.82 13.62
CA THR A 86 0.57 -5.00 15.01
C THR A 86 1.85 -4.20 15.28
N CYS A 87 2.21 -4.00 16.56
CA CYS A 87 3.49 -3.41 16.95
C CYS A 87 4.56 -4.50 17.03
N ALA A 88 5.70 -4.29 16.37
CA ALA A 88 6.86 -5.19 16.44
C ALA A 88 7.66 -5.08 17.75
N ARG A 89 7.37 -4.07 18.60
CA ARG A 89 8.01 -3.85 19.91
C ARG A 89 6.97 -3.66 21.03
N PRO A 90 6.11 -4.66 21.27
CA PRO A 90 4.94 -4.50 22.13
C PRO A 90 5.33 -4.14 23.58
N VAL A 91 6.30 -4.83 24.17
CA VAL A 91 6.74 -4.58 25.57
C VAL A 91 7.23 -3.15 25.76
N GLU A 92 8.04 -2.66 24.84
CA GLU A 92 8.57 -1.30 24.88
C GLU A 92 7.50 -0.23 24.60
N ALA A 93 6.50 -0.58 23.80
CA ALA A 93 5.32 0.23 23.58
C ALA A 93 4.35 0.25 24.78
N GLY A 94 4.68 -0.45 25.88
CA GLY A 94 3.81 -0.60 27.06
C GLY A 94 2.64 -1.56 26.82
N LEU A 95 2.75 -2.47 25.85
CA LEU A 95 1.77 -3.48 25.50
C LEU A 95 2.20 -4.87 26.04
N ALA A 96 1.26 -5.81 26.11
CA ALA A 96 1.52 -7.16 26.59
C ALA A 96 2.55 -7.90 25.71
N ALA A 97 3.43 -8.69 26.34
CA ALA A 97 4.49 -9.44 25.66
C ALA A 97 3.98 -10.57 24.73
N HIS A 98 2.71 -10.98 24.89
CA HIS A 98 2.08 -12.07 24.17
C HIS A 98 0.83 -11.57 23.43
N PHE A 99 0.74 -11.91 22.15
CA PHE A 99 -0.33 -11.52 21.23
C PHE A 99 -1.68 -12.14 21.64
N ALA A 100 -2.48 -11.40 22.41
CA ALA A 100 -3.91 -11.38 22.17
C ALA A 100 -4.16 -10.09 21.40
N ILE A 101 -4.62 -10.18 20.15
CA ILE A 101 -4.87 -9.03 19.26
C ILE A 101 -5.80 -8.05 19.98
N ARG A 102 -5.23 -7.05 20.63
CA ARG A 102 -5.91 -5.85 21.12
C ARG A 102 -4.98 -4.69 20.83
N TRP A 103 -5.39 -3.92 19.82
CA TRP A 103 -4.79 -2.62 19.55
C TRP A 103 -4.91 -1.75 20.81
N PRO A 104 -3.90 -0.94 21.15
CA PRO A 104 -4.09 0.05 22.18
C PRO A 104 -5.09 1.12 21.70
N PRO A 105 -5.77 1.82 22.63
CA PRO A 105 -6.81 2.79 22.28
C PRO A 105 -6.28 3.89 21.36
N ALA A 106 -7.19 4.50 20.60
CA ALA A 106 -6.88 5.69 19.80
C ALA A 106 -6.17 6.73 20.69
N GLY A 107 -5.05 7.27 20.21
CA GLY A 107 -4.20 8.17 20.99
C GLY A 107 -3.03 7.51 21.74
N HIS A 108 -2.90 6.17 21.77
CA HIS A 108 -1.75 5.52 22.42
C HIS A 108 -0.38 5.97 21.89
N ALA A 109 -0.28 6.23 20.59
CA ALA A 109 0.94 6.75 19.97
C ALA A 109 1.39 8.11 20.53
N ALA A 110 0.50 8.85 21.18
CA ALA A 110 0.81 10.10 21.87
C ALA A 110 1.74 9.88 23.08
N VAL A 111 1.64 8.72 23.73
CA VAL A 111 2.39 8.35 24.96
C VAL A 111 3.33 7.14 24.77
N CYS A 112 3.35 6.55 23.58
CA CYS A 112 4.12 5.35 23.29
C CYS A 112 5.64 5.63 23.28
N LYS A 113 6.39 4.96 24.17
CA LYS A 113 7.86 5.09 24.27
C LYS A 113 8.60 4.47 23.09
N ALA A 114 8.02 3.45 22.47
CA ALA A 114 8.54 2.84 21.25
C ALA A 114 8.09 3.56 19.96
N PHE A 115 7.45 4.73 20.06
CA PHE A 115 7.04 5.45 18.85
C PHE A 115 8.27 5.99 18.12
N GLU A 116 8.54 5.40 16.97
CA GLU A 116 9.48 5.91 15.98
C GLU A 116 8.67 6.34 14.76
N ARG A 117 8.69 7.64 14.43
CA ARG A 117 7.99 8.12 13.23
C ARG A 117 8.63 7.43 12.03
N GLN A 118 7.81 6.83 11.17
CA GLN A 118 8.25 6.42 9.85
C GLN A 118 8.90 7.64 9.22
N GLN A 119 10.22 7.57 9.03
CA GLN A 119 10.86 8.50 8.13
C GLN A 119 10.20 8.23 6.80
N LEU A 120 9.36 9.16 6.33
CA LEU A 120 9.04 9.29 4.94
C LEU A 120 10.38 9.58 4.28
N ALA A 121 11.16 8.53 4.03
CA ALA A 121 12.19 8.60 3.04
C ALA A 121 11.45 9.08 1.80
N ALA A 122 11.88 10.21 1.26
CA ALA A 122 11.38 10.80 0.03
C ALA A 122 11.74 9.90 -1.17
N HIS A 123 11.35 8.63 -1.09
CA HIS A 123 11.21 7.73 -2.21
C HIS A 123 9.78 7.96 -2.65
N GLY A 124 9.63 8.71 -3.74
CA GLY A 124 8.36 8.98 -4.36
C GLY A 124 7.59 7.67 -4.54
N SER A 125 6.63 7.42 -3.65
CA SER A 125 5.45 6.62 -3.95
C SER A 125 4.62 7.44 -4.92
N GLY A 126 5.11 7.57 -6.15
CA GLY A 126 4.17 7.42 -7.24
C GLY A 126 3.60 6.02 -7.06
N THR A 127 2.28 5.91 -7.00
CA THR A 127 1.59 4.62 -7.08
C THR A 127 2.05 3.99 -8.40
N GLN A 128 3.15 3.24 -8.38
CA GLN A 128 3.69 2.63 -9.58
C GLN A 128 2.76 1.45 -9.84
N THR A 129 1.72 1.72 -10.63
CA THR A 129 0.72 0.73 -11.02
C THR A 129 1.45 -0.46 -11.61
N HIS A 130 1.12 -1.66 -11.15
CA HIS A 130 1.75 -2.87 -11.66
C HIS A 130 1.53 -2.97 -13.17
N PRO A 131 2.56 -3.25 -13.98
CA PRO A 131 2.44 -3.26 -15.45
C PRO A 131 1.40 -4.25 -15.98
N PHE A 132 1.03 -5.23 -15.17
CA PHE A 132 0.02 -6.26 -15.47
C PHE A 132 -1.25 -6.15 -14.62
N GLU A 133 -1.56 -4.96 -14.06
CA GLU A 133 -2.71 -4.74 -13.15
C GLU A 133 -4.04 -5.31 -13.69
N THR A 134 -4.32 -5.16 -14.98
CA THR A 134 -5.53 -5.72 -15.60
C THR A 134 -5.54 -7.25 -15.58
N ALA A 135 -4.41 -7.90 -15.91
CA ALA A 135 -4.30 -9.35 -15.95
C ALA A 135 -4.39 -9.97 -14.54
N ARG A 136 -3.85 -9.26 -13.53
CA ARG A 136 -3.91 -9.66 -12.11
C ARG A 136 -5.33 -9.84 -11.58
N ARG A 137 -6.33 -9.21 -12.20
CA ARG A 137 -7.74 -9.36 -11.80
C ARG A 137 -8.24 -10.79 -11.95
N ASN A 138 -7.64 -11.56 -12.87
CA ASN A 138 -7.91 -12.98 -13.06
C ASN A 138 -6.91 -13.82 -12.25
N TRP A 139 -6.81 -13.53 -10.95
CA TRP A 139 -5.84 -14.17 -10.08
C TRP A 139 -6.11 -15.67 -9.95
N THR A 140 -5.04 -16.46 -10.11
CA THR A 140 -4.99 -17.87 -9.73
C THR A 140 -3.76 -18.10 -8.86
N PRO A 141 -3.82 -19.04 -7.89
CA PRO A 141 -2.67 -19.40 -7.08
C PRO A 141 -1.45 -19.77 -7.95
N ALA A 142 -0.25 -19.39 -7.51
CA ALA A 142 0.99 -19.82 -8.15
C ALA A 142 1.24 -21.31 -7.90
N THR A 143 1.64 -22.02 -8.94
CA THR A 143 2.11 -23.41 -8.86
C THR A 143 3.46 -23.48 -8.13
N ALA A 144 3.85 -24.67 -7.65
CA ALA A 144 5.15 -24.86 -7.01
C ALA A 144 6.34 -24.45 -7.91
N LYS A 145 6.24 -24.70 -9.23
CA LYS A 145 7.25 -24.28 -10.21
C LYS A 145 7.34 -22.75 -10.30
N GLU A 146 6.20 -22.08 -10.33
CA GLU A 146 6.15 -20.61 -10.37
C GLU A 146 6.70 -19.99 -9.09
N LEU A 147 6.36 -20.54 -7.93
CA LEU A 147 6.90 -20.09 -6.64
C LEU A 147 8.43 -20.25 -6.57
N ALA A 148 8.97 -21.37 -7.06
CA ALA A 148 10.42 -21.57 -7.13
C ALA A 148 11.11 -20.56 -8.06
N ALA A 149 10.51 -20.25 -9.21
CA ALA A 149 11.02 -19.22 -10.12
C ALA A 149 10.95 -17.81 -9.50
N MET A 150 9.86 -17.47 -8.80
CA MET A 150 9.74 -16.21 -8.07
C MET A 150 10.81 -16.06 -6.99
N GLU A 151 11.04 -17.10 -6.19
CA GLU A 151 12.07 -17.10 -5.15
C GLU A 151 13.48 -16.93 -5.74
N GLN A 152 13.79 -17.61 -6.86
CA GLN A 152 15.06 -17.45 -7.55
C GLN A 152 15.27 -16.00 -8.03
N ARG A 153 14.22 -15.38 -8.58
CA ARG A 153 14.24 -13.98 -9.03
C ARG A 153 14.39 -13.01 -7.87
N HIS A 154 13.70 -13.24 -6.76
CA HIS A 154 13.82 -12.46 -5.54
C HIS A 154 15.26 -12.45 -5.04
N ARG A 155 15.86 -13.65 -4.85
CA ARG A 155 17.25 -13.77 -4.39
C ARG A 155 18.22 -13.04 -5.30
N ARG A 156 18.04 -13.16 -6.62
CA ARG A 156 18.88 -12.44 -7.59
C ARG A 156 18.75 -10.93 -7.45
N ALA A 157 17.52 -10.41 -7.34
CA ALA A 157 17.29 -8.99 -7.16
C ALA A 157 17.96 -8.45 -5.89
N VAL A 158 17.87 -9.20 -4.78
CA VAL A 158 18.57 -8.86 -3.53
C VAL A 158 20.09 -8.86 -3.70
N VAL A 159 20.67 -9.87 -4.38
CA VAL A 159 22.12 -9.91 -4.68
C VAL A 159 22.55 -8.71 -5.54
N LEU A 160 21.68 -8.24 -6.43
CA LEU A 160 21.91 -7.04 -7.25
C LEU A 160 21.62 -5.73 -6.49
N GLY A 161 21.37 -5.82 -5.18
CA GLY A 161 21.28 -4.70 -4.26
C GLY A 161 19.89 -4.08 -4.17
N LEU A 162 18.83 -4.71 -4.67
CA LEU A 162 17.45 -4.30 -4.38
C LEU A 162 17.12 -4.61 -2.92
N ASP A 163 16.33 -3.74 -2.27
CA ASP A 163 15.77 -4.11 -0.98
C ASP A 163 14.74 -5.25 -1.15
N PRO A 164 14.44 -6.02 -0.09
CA PRO A 164 13.54 -7.17 -0.20
C PRO A 164 12.15 -6.83 -0.77
N GLN A 165 11.60 -5.66 -0.45
CA GLN A 165 10.29 -5.25 -0.96
C GLN A 165 10.35 -4.94 -2.46
N GLN A 166 11.40 -4.25 -2.91
CA GLN A 166 11.63 -4.03 -4.35
C GLN A 166 11.87 -5.35 -5.10
N ALA A 167 12.57 -6.29 -4.48
CA ALA A 167 12.82 -7.62 -5.05
C ALA A 167 11.53 -8.43 -5.20
N ASP A 168 10.62 -8.38 -4.21
CA ASP A 168 9.30 -9.00 -4.30
C ASP A 168 8.46 -8.42 -5.43
N LEU A 169 8.39 -7.08 -5.52
CA LEU A 169 7.63 -6.40 -6.58
C LEU A 169 8.16 -6.76 -7.97
N ALA A 170 9.48 -6.75 -8.15
CA ALA A 170 10.09 -7.14 -9.43
C ALA A 170 9.85 -8.61 -9.78
N SER A 171 9.82 -9.49 -8.77
CA SER A 171 9.54 -10.92 -8.96
C SER A 171 8.08 -11.18 -9.32
N ASP A 172 7.14 -10.44 -8.74
CA ASP A 172 5.72 -10.44 -9.10
C ASP A 172 5.52 -9.95 -10.55
N VAL A 173 6.19 -8.87 -10.96
CA VAL A 173 6.19 -8.38 -12.35
C VAL A 173 6.64 -9.46 -13.31
N LEU A 174 7.74 -10.15 -13.01
CA LEU A 174 8.26 -11.24 -13.84
C LEU A 174 7.32 -12.44 -13.90
N HIS A 175 6.73 -12.81 -12.78
CA HIS A 175 5.74 -13.88 -12.72
C HIS A 175 4.54 -13.60 -13.63
N TRP A 176 3.99 -12.39 -13.56
CA TRP A 176 2.85 -12.00 -14.39
C TRP A 176 3.20 -11.87 -15.86
N ARG A 177 4.42 -11.41 -16.18
CA ARG A 177 4.90 -11.40 -17.56
C ARG A 177 4.87 -12.81 -18.15
N ASP A 178 5.41 -13.80 -17.43
CA ASP A 178 5.46 -15.17 -17.92
C ASP A 178 4.06 -15.73 -18.14
N ARG A 179 3.11 -15.41 -17.25
CA ARG A 179 1.71 -15.84 -17.37
C ARG A 179 0.98 -15.22 -18.56
N THR A 180 1.29 -13.97 -18.89
CA THR A 180 0.65 -13.26 -20.01
C THR A 180 1.34 -13.50 -21.36
N GLY A 181 2.51 -14.17 -21.36
CA GLY A 181 3.31 -14.35 -22.56
C GLY A 181 3.91 -13.03 -23.09
N ASP A 182 4.03 -12.01 -22.23
CA ASP A 182 4.60 -10.73 -22.62
C ASP A 182 6.11 -10.90 -22.93
N ASP A 183 6.53 -10.39 -24.09
CA ASP A 183 7.86 -10.56 -24.64
C ASP A 183 8.87 -9.52 -24.15
N ARG A 184 8.41 -8.50 -23.43
CA ARG A 184 9.28 -7.51 -22.79
C ARG A 184 10.13 -8.17 -21.69
N ARG A 185 11.27 -7.59 -21.38
CA ARG A 185 12.25 -8.12 -20.42
C ARG A 185 12.59 -7.07 -19.37
N LEU A 186 13.09 -7.54 -18.22
CA LEU A 186 13.66 -6.68 -17.17
C LEU A 186 15.17 -6.87 -17.21
N CYS A 187 15.97 -5.81 -17.01
CA CYS A 187 17.42 -5.99 -16.95
C CYS A 187 17.83 -6.91 -15.80
N LEU A 188 17.00 -7.08 -14.77
CA LEU A 188 17.19 -8.06 -13.70
C LEU A 188 17.44 -9.48 -14.22
N GLU A 189 16.84 -9.88 -15.35
CA GLU A 189 17.06 -11.19 -15.96
C GLU A 189 18.14 -11.20 -17.04
N CYS A 190 18.78 -10.05 -17.30
CA CYS A 190 19.83 -9.96 -18.31
C CYS A 190 21.18 -10.37 -17.72
N ARG A 191 21.95 -11.16 -18.47
CA ARG A 191 23.35 -11.48 -18.14
C ARG A 191 24.24 -10.26 -18.14
N SER A 192 23.96 -9.25 -18.94
CA SER A 192 24.78 -8.05 -19.05
C SER A 192 24.58 -7.07 -17.89
N LEU A 193 23.63 -7.30 -16.98
CA LEU A 193 23.43 -6.42 -15.83
C LEU A 193 24.56 -6.56 -14.81
N ARG A 194 25.14 -5.44 -14.40
CA ARG A 194 26.19 -5.36 -13.39
C ARG A 194 25.84 -4.29 -12.35
N VAL A 195 26.30 -4.52 -11.13
CA VAL A 195 26.32 -3.49 -10.08
C VAL A 195 27.54 -2.61 -10.32
N GLY A 196 27.36 -1.29 -10.31
CA GLY A 196 28.44 -0.33 -10.53
C GLY A 196 28.84 0.42 -9.26
N THR A 197 29.99 1.09 -9.31
CA THR A 197 30.49 1.96 -8.24
C THR A 197 30.02 3.40 -8.39
N THR A 198 29.88 3.90 -9.62
CA THR A 198 29.43 5.27 -9.94
C THR A 198 27.92 5.38 -10.15
N SER A 199 27.29 4.31 -10.66
CA SER A 199 25.85 4.13 -10.73
C SER A 199 25.48 2.77 -10.13
N ARG A 200 24.33 2.69 -9.44
CA ARG A 200 23.88 1.45 -8.78
C ARG A 200 23.85 0.26 -9.75
N TRP A 201 23.46 0.51 -11.01
CA TRP A 201 23.50 -0.49 -12.07
C TRP A 201 24.06 0.06 -13.38
N HIS A 202 24.64 -0.82 -14.18
CA HIS A 202 25.05 -0.55 -15.55
C HIS A 202 24.89 -1.78 -16.45
N CYS A 203 24.74 -1.54 -17.75
CA CYS A 203 24.71 -2.58 -18.77
C CYS A 203 26.12 -2.81 -19.31
N ALA A 204 26.67 -4.01 -19.15
CA ALA A 204 27.99 -4.37 -19.67
C ALA A 204 28.05 -4.44 -21.21
N ALA A 205 26.93 -4.76 -21.88
CA ALA A 205 26.88 -4.85 -23.34
C ALA A 205 26.81 -3.48 -24.02
N LEU A 206 26.16 -2.50 -23.38
CA LEU A 206 25.97 -1.15 -23.91
C LEU A 206 26.86 -0.10 -23.24
N HIS A 207 27.66 -0.51 -22.24
CA HIS A 207 28.54 0.35 -21.45
C HIS A 207 27.87 1.63 -20.91
N LEU A 208 26.60 1.52 -20.49
CA LEU A 208 25.82 2.66 -20.00
C LEU A 208 25.23 2.43 -18.60
N PRO A 209 25.06 3.49 -17.78
CA PRO A 209 24.36 3.38 -16.51
C PRO A 209 22.87 3.10 -16.73
N LEU A 210 22.28 2.29 -15.87
CA LEU A 210 20.87 1.91 -15.96
C LEU A 210 20.04 2.57 -14.86
N ALA A 211 18.92 3.17 -15.26
CA ALA A 211 17.90 3.64 -14.33
C ALA A 211 17.16 2.45 -13.70
N GLN A 212 16.70 2.62 -12.45
CA GLN A 212 15.95 1.58 -11.72
C GLN A 212 14.74 1.05 -12.50
N GLN A 213 14.07 1.91 -13.27
CA GLN A 213 12.91 1.51 -14.06
C GLN A 213 13.25 0.44 -15.11
N LEU A 214 14.38 0.53 -15.80
CA LEU A 214 14.81 -0.52 -16.74
C LEU A 214 15.16 -1.83 -16.01
N VAL A 215 15.71 -1.71 -14.80
CA VAL A 215 16.04 -2.87 -13.96
C VAL A 215 14.77 -3.60 -13.51
N THR A 216 13.73 -2.87 -13.12
CA THR A 216 12.55 -3.41 -12.41
C THR A 216 11.26 -3.46 -13.23
N GLN A 217 11.21 -2.89 -14.43
CA GLN A 217 10.01 -2.83 -15.26
C GLN A 217 10.21 -3.44 -16.66
N PRO A 218 9.15 -4.00 -17.26
CA PRO A 218 9.22 -4.60 -18.60
C PRO A 218 9.51 -3.55 -19.69
N HIS A 219 10.55 -3.79 -20.47
CA HIS A 219 10.91 -3.01 -21.65
C HIS A 219 11.53 -3.93 -22.73
N ARG A 220 11.65 -3.43 -23.96
CA ARG A 220 12.34 -4.16 -25.04
C ARG A 220 13.81 -3.76 -25.05
N CYS A 221 14.69 -4.74 -25.25
CA CYS A 221 16.13 -4.53 -25.40
C CYS A 221 16.65 -5.50 -26.46
N GLU A 222 17.22 -4.97 -27.55
CA GLU A 222 17.75 -5.77 -28.66
C GLU A 222 19.06 -6.49 -28.29
N THR A 223 19.75 -6.00 -27.28
CA THR A 223 21.00 -6.55 -26.74
C THR A 223 20.77 -7.44 -25.51
N PHE A 224 19.52 -7.83 -25.25
CA PHE A 224 19.19 -8.68 -24.11
C PHE A 224 19.84 -10.06 -24.26
N GLN A 225 20.48 -10.52 -23.20
CA GLN A 225 21.10 -11.85 -23.13
C GLN A 225 20.48 -12.59 -21.95
N ASP A 226 19.80 -13.69 -22.23
CA ASP A 226 19.14 -14.47 -21.18
C ASP A 226 20.17 -15.14 -20.27
N LEU A 227 19.88 -15.13 -18.97
CA LEU A 227 20.66 -15.85 -17.98
C LEU A 227 20.42 -17.36 -18.04
N GLN A 228 19.24 -17.78 -18.48
CA GLN A 228 18.80 -19.17 -18.39
C GLN A 228 19.28 -20.01 -19.58
N GLU A 229 19.59 -19.41 -20.73
CA GLU A 229 19.98 -20.12 -21.96
C GLU A 229 21.32 -20.88 -21.85
N GLU A 230 22.22 -20.57 -20.91
CA GLU A 230 23.46 -21.34 -20.72
C GLU A 230 23.30 -22.59 -19.84
N ARG A 231 22.27 -22.67 -19.00
CA ARG A 231 22.10 -23.82 -18.08
C ARG A 231 21.54 -25.09 -18.74
N HIS A 232 21.25 -25.04 -20.03
CA HIS A 232 20.77 -26.19 -20.81
C HIS A 232 21.77 -26.63 -21.89
N GLY A 233 23.01 -26.12 -21.84
CA GLY A 233 24.08 -26.39 -22.80
C GLY A 233 25.32 -27.07 -22.24
N ASP A 234 25.26 -27.67 -21.04
CA ASP A 234 26.29 -28.55 -20.47
C ASP A 234 25.73 -29.97 -20.28
#